data_AF-A0A7S4UV11-F1
#
_entry.id   AF-A0A7S4UV11-F1
#
_cell.length_a   1.000
_cell.length_b   1.000
_cell.length_c   1.000
_cell.angle_alpha   90.00
_cell.angle_beta   90.00
_cell.angle_gamma   90.00
#
_symmetry.space_group_name_H-M   'P 1'
#
loop_
_entity.id
_entity.type
_entity.pdbx_description
1 polymer ?
#
loop_
_entity_poly.entity_id
_entity_poly.type
_entity_poly.pdbx_seq_one_letter_code
_entity_poly.pdbx_strand_id
1 'polypeptide(L)'
;PSQPAYVQGSMDAPGGKLVEPRLRFEREIGRRRLLEILRAVAHDGRVFEHGQQGKAWTDLVESLNQQEIFQIHGKGALKIGTAKEKFNEGLKAWKEESRRRMEAGEPAPAETEMDGLWRRCVALEAYHQSHEPARGRPSREEQRQRSQDAMRQVFQTPLTPCGSKRPVVDDALSFPPSIFDREEARAMAERKLVAEEKRAAAEETKAKADLLQARATMIERLMEARQQGFAVPDDFMQRLLQQ
;
A
#
# COMPACT_ATOMS: atom_id res chain seq x y z
N PRO A 1 39.74 -42.31 7.92
CA PRO A 1 40.36 -40.97 7.98
C PRO A 1 40.86 -40.56 6.59
N SER A 2 40.01 -39.82 5.87
CA SER A 2 40.30 -39.32 4.52
C SER A 2 40.20 -37.80 4.59
N GLN A 3 41.35 -37.12 4.49
CA GLN A 3 41.40 -35.67 4.28
C GLN A 3 41.00 -35.37 2.83
N PRO A 4 40.22 -34.32 2.54
CA PRO A 4 40.09 -33.82 1.19
C PRO A 4 41.16 -32.77 0.89
N ALA A 5 41.54 -32.77 -0.39
CA ALA A 5 42.61 -32.03 -1.01
C ALA A 5 42.52 -30.50 -0.84
N TYR A 6 43.66 -29.88 -0.52
CA TYR A 6 43.89 -28.47 -0.79
C TYR A 6 44.04 -28.26 -2.30
N VAL A 7 43.01 -27.70 -2.93
CA VAL A 7 43.14 -27.13 -4.28
C VAL A 7 43.76 -25.74 -4.13
N GLN A 8 45.05 -25.67 -4.40
CA GLN A 8 45.83 -24.46 -4.55
C GLN A 8 45.40 -23.76 -5.86
N GLY A 9 44.48 -22.80 -5.75
CA GLY A 9 44.00 -21.98 -6.86
C GLY A 9 44.70 -20.63 -6.91
N SER A 10 45.76 -20.55 -7.72
CA SER A 10 46.28 -19.39 -8.47
C SER A 10 46.10 -17.99 -7.85
N MET A 11 47.18 -17.47 -7.24
CA MET A 11 47.50 -16.05 -7.34
C MET A 11 48.02 -15.80 -8.76
N ASP A 12 47.29 -15.02 -9.57
CA ASP A 12 47.84 -14.04 -10.52
C ASP A 12 46.73 -13.48 -11.43
N ALA A 13 46.18 -12.33 -11.04
CA ALA A 13 45.50 -11.39 -11.95
C ALA A 13 45.65 -9.97 -11.38
N PRO A 14 46.51 -9.11 -11.94
CA PRO A 14 46.66 -7.73 -11.49
C PRO A 14 45.52 -6.89 -12.09
N GLY A 15 44.72 -6.25 -11.24
CA GLY A 15 43.73 -5.25 -11.68
C GLY A 15 42.25 -5.64 -11.61
N GLY A 16 41.91 -6.80 -11.07
CA GLY A 16 40.51 -7.11 -10.74
C GLY A 16 40.06 -6.21 -9.59
N LYS A 17 39.24 -5.18 -9.86
CA LYS A 17 38.51 -4.47 -8.81
C LYS A 17 37.83 -5.53 -7.95
N LEU A 18 38.25 -5.66 -6.69
CA LEU A 18 37.55 -6.47 -5.69
C LEU A 18 36.11 -5.95 -5.65
N VAL A 19 35.21 -6.66 -6.34
CA VAL A 19 33.79 -6.33 -6.31
C VAL A 19 33.34 -6.65 -4.90
N GLU A 20 33.10 -5.60 -4.10
CA GLU A 20 32.55 -5.76 -2.77
C GLU A 20 31.33 -6.68 -2.85
N PRO A 21 31.25 -7.72 -2.00
CA PRO A 21 30.13 -8.64 -2.05
C PRO A 21 28.84 -7.86 -1.76
N ARG A 22 27.90 -7.92 -2.71
CA ARG A 22 26.63 -7.20 -2.66
C ARG A 22 25.50 -8.08 -2.18
N LEU A 23 24.57 -7.49 -1.44
CA LEU A 23 23.34 -8.16 -1.05
C LEU A 23 22.50 -8.48 -2.29
N ARG A 24 22.07 -9.73 -2.43
CA ARG A 24 21.30 -10.20 -3.61
C ARG A 24 19.80 -10.28 -3.32
N PHE A 25 18.97 -9.70 -4.18
CA PHE A 25 17.51 -9.79 -4.07
C PHE A 25 16.92 -10.69 -5.16
N GLU A 26 17.55 -11.84 -5.38
CA GLU A 26 17.15 -12.77 -6.42
C GLU A 26 16.60 -14.06 -5.81
N ARG A 27 15.70 -14.72 -6.56
CA ARG A 27 15.15 -16.03 -6.22
C ARG A 27 14.53 -16.04 -4.81
N GLU A 28 14.60 -17.18 -4.14
CA GLU A 28 13.96 -17.41 -2.86
C GLU A 28 14.57 -16.59 -1.72
N ILE A 29 15.89 -16.37 -1.73
CA ILE A 29 16.54 -15.53 -0.72
C ILE A 29 16.15 -14.06 -0.85
N GLY A 30 15.96 -13.57 -2.09
CA GLY A 30 15.42 -12.25 -2.34
C GLY A 30 13.99 -12.10 -1.82
N ARG A 31 13.15 -13.12 -2.02
CA ARG A 31 11.77 -13.15 -1.49
C ARG A 31 11.75 -13.12 0.04
N ARG A 32 12.61 -13.90 0.71
CA ARG A 32 12.71 -13.89 2.18
C ARG A 32 13.20 -12.54 2.70
N ARG A 33 14.20 -11.94 2.07
CA ARG A 33 14.68 -10.58 2.41
C ARG A 33 13.58 -9.53 2.25
N LEU A 34 12.82 -9.58 1.15
CA LEU A 34 11.69 -8.67 0.95
C LEU A 34 10.60 -8.88 2.01
N LEU A 35 10.31 -10.13 2.38
CA LEU A 35 9.35 -10.46 3.42
C LEU A 35 9.75 -9.86 4.78
N GLU A 36 11.02 -9.94 5.18
CA GLU A 36 11.48 -9.32 6.42
C GLU A 36 11.41 -7.79 6.40
N ILE A 37 11.77 -7.17 5.27
CA ILE A 37 11.58 -5.72 5.08
C ILE A 37 10.10 -5.36 5.25
N LEU A 38 9.22 -6.15 4.63
CA LEU A 38 7.78 -5.93 4.66
C LEU A 38 7.21 -6.11 6.07
N ARG A 39 7.63 -7.15 6.81
CA ARG A 39 7.25 -7.36 8.22
C ARG A 39 7.64 -6.17 9.08
N ALA A 40 8.88 -5.70 8.96
CA ALA A 40 9.38 -4.56 9.73
C ALA A 40 8.58 -3.29 9.44
N VAL A 41 8.31 -3.00 8.16
CA VAL A 41 7.51 -1.84 7.73
C VAL A 41 6.07 -1.94 8.23
N ALA A 42 5.44 -3.10 8.10
CA ALA A 42 4.05 -3.32 8.49
C ALA A 42 3.83 -3.31 10.01
N HIS A 43 4.85 -3.61 10.80
CA HIS A 43 4.76 -3.60 12.27
C HIS A 43 4.96 -2.20 12.86
N ASP A 44 5.92 -1.43 12.32
CA ASP A 44 6.30 -0.14 12.89
C ASP A 44 5.44 1.03 12.37
N GLY A 45 5.14 1.06 11.07
CA GLY A 45 4.30 2.11 10.47
C GLY A 45 4.89 3.52 10.43
N ARG A 46 5.88 3.84 11.29
CA ARG A 46 6.59 5.14 11.33
C ARG A 46 7.24 5.54 10.02
N VAL A 47 7.52 4.59 9.12
CA VAL A 47 8.02 4.88 7.77
C VAL A 47 7.02 5.65 6.90
N PHE A 48 5.74 5.67 7.27
CA PHE A 48 4.68 6.42 6.62
C PHE A 48 4.36 7.75 7.32
N GLU A 49 4.90 7.99 8.52
CA GLU A 49 4.65 9.21 9.30
C GLU A 49 5.40 10.42 8.70
N HIS A 50 4.69 11.53 8.49
CA HIS A 50 5.27 12.75 7.95
C HIS A 50 6.38 13.30 8.85
N GLY A 51 7.53 13.62 8.25
CA GLY A 51 8.69 14.18 8.96
C GLY A 51 9.57 13.15 9.70
N GLN A 52 9.12 11.91 9.89
CA GLN A 52 9.91 10.86 10.57
C GLN A 52 10.44 9.78 9.63
N GLN A 53 10.04 9.76 8.36
CA GLN A 53 10.38 8.70 7.40
C GLN A 53 11.90 8.42 7.33
N GLY A 54 12.75 9.45 7.28
CA GLY A 54 14.20 9.28 7.20
C GLY A 54 14.78 8.52 8.40
N LYS A 55 14.37 8.91 9.61
CA LYS A 55 14.80 8.25 10.86
C LYS A 55 14.22 6.84 10.97
N ALA A 56 12.93 6.67 10.68
CA ALA A 56 12.27 5.37 10.72
C ALA A 56 12.94 4.35 9.79
N TRP A 57 13.30 4.75 8.58
CA TRP A 57 14.04 3.88 7.65
C TRP A 57 15.47 3.57 8.12
N THR A 58 16.10 4.47 8.85
CA THR A 58 17.44 4.25 9.43
C THR A 58 17.35 3.20 10.53
N ASP A 59 16.49 3.41 11.53
CA ASP A 59 16.27 2.48 12.65
C ASP A 59 15.87 1.09 12.15
N LEU A 60 14.99 1.04 11.14
CA LEU A 60 14.52 -0.21 10.54
C LEU A 60 15.65 -0.99 9.87
N VAL A 61 16.50 -0.31 9.09
CA VAL A 61 17.62 -0.97 8.39
C VAL A 61 18.70 -1.41 9.37
N GLU A 62 18.95 -0.65 10.44
CA GLU A 62 19.84 -1.06 11.52
C GLU A 62 19.34 -2.34 12.19
N SER A 63 18.04 -2.43 12.48
CA SER A 63 17.43 -3.65 13.04
C SER A 63 17.50 -4.82 12.06
N LEU A 64 17.16 -4.63 10.78
CA LEU A 64 17.25 -5.69 9.78
C LEU A 64 18.68 -6.22 9.61
N ASN A 65 19.68 -5.34 9.68
CA ASN A 65 21.09 -5.73 9.58
C ASN A 65 21.59 -6.60 10.74
N GLN A 66 20.83 -6.73 11.83
CA GLN A 66 21.12 -7.69 12.90
C GLN A 66 20.75 -9.13 12.50
N GLN A 67 19.92 -9.32 11.49
CA GLN A 67 19.52 -10.64 11.01
C GLN A 67 20.56 -11.19 10.03
N GLU A 68 20.88 -12.48 10.15
CA GLU A 68 21.88 -13.16 9.32
C GLU A 68 21.61 -13.02 7.81
N ILE A 69 20.33 -12.96 7.41
CA ILE A 69 19.97 -12.86 5.99
C ILE A 69 20.40 -11.53 5.36
N PHE A 70 20.69 -10.48 6.14
CA PHE A 70 21.15 -9.18 5.66
C PHE A 70 22.65 -8.96 5.89
N GLN A 71 23.36 -9.94 6.44
CA GLN A 71 24.78 -9.84 6.74
C GLN A 71 25.65 -10.43 5.63
N ILE A 72 26.79 -9.80 5.40
CA ILE A 72 27.88 -10.34 4.60
C ILE A 72 29.15 -10.31 5.45
N HIS A 73 29.76 -11.48 5.65
CA HIS A 73 30.92 -11.64 6.54
C HIS A 73 30.67 -11.11 7.97
N GLY A 74 29.45 -11.30 8.49
CA GLY A 74 29.06 -10.86 9.84
C GLY A 74 28.84 -9.34 9.99
N LYS A 75 28.82 -8.59 8.89
CA LYS A 75 28.50 -7.15 8.88
C LYS A 75 27.20 -6.90 8.13
N GLY A 76 26.34 -6.04 8.67
CA GLY A 76 25.13 -5.57 8.01
C GLY A 76 25.44 -4.95 6.65
N ALA A 77 24.83 -5.48 5.59
CA ALA A 77 25.10 -5.09 4.20
C ALA A 77 23.88 -4.45 3.51
N LEU A 78 22.71 -4.42 4.17
CA LEU A 78 21.54 -3.74 3.63
C LEU A 78 21.70 -2.23 3.76
N LYS A 79 21.55 -1.51 2.64
CA LYS A 79 21.53 -0.04 2.60
C LYS A 79 20.10 0.48 2.58
N ILE A 80 19.89 1.66 3.17
CA ILE A 80 18.58 2.33 3.21
C ILE A 80 17.99 2.52 1.81
N GLY A 81 18.80 2.98 0.85
CA GLY A 81 18.35 3.16 -0.54
C GLY A 81 17.84 1.85 -1.15
N THR A 82 18.57 0.75 -0.96
CA THR A 82 18.20 -0.57 -1.48
C THR A 82 16.94 -1.13 -0.80
N ALA A 83 16.79 -0.94 0.52
CA ALA A 83 15.60 -1.37 1.24
C ALA A 83 14.35 -0.64 0.73
N LYS A 84 14.44 0.68 0.56
CA LYS A 84 13.37 1.53 0.01
C LYS A 84 13.01 1.14 -1.42
N GLU A 85 14.02 1.00 -2.28
CA GLU A 85 13.86 0.60 -3.67
C GLU A 85 13.11 -0.73 -3.77
N LYS A 86 13.58 -1.77 -3.07
CA LYS A 86 12.97 -3.10 -3.12
C LYS A 86 11.57 -3.14 -2.51
N PHE A 87 11.32 -2.36 -1.46
CA PHE A 87 9.98 -2.19 -0.90
C PHE A 87 9.03 -1.55 -1.92
N ASN A 88 9.43 -0.44 -2.56
CA ASN A 88 8.60 0.27 -3.52
C ASN A 88 8.35 -0.52 -4.80
N GLU A 89 9.37 -1.23 -5.32
CA GLU A 89 9.22 -2.17 -6.43
C GLU A 89 8.20 -3.26 -6.10
N GLY A 90 8.31 -3.88 -4.92
CA GLY A 90 7.39 -4.91 -4.45
C GLY A 90 5.96 -4.39 -4.30
N LEU A 91 5.80 -3.20 -3.72
CA LEU A 91 4.50 -2.55 -3.54
C LEU A 91 3.84 -2.24 -4.89
N LYS A 92 4.62 -1.74 -5.85
CA LYS A 92 4.13 -1.44 -7.21
C LYS A 92 3.70 -2.71 -7.93
N ALA A 93 4.53 -3.75 -7.90
CA ALA A 93 4.21 -5.04 -8.53
C ALA A 93 2.96 -5.67 -7.92
N TRP A 94 2.81 -5.59 -6.59
CA TRP A 94 1.64 -6.10 -5.90
C TRP A 94 0.36 -5.32 -6.24
N LYS A 95 0.43 -3.98 -6.29
CA LYS A 95 -0.71 -3.12 -6.71
C LYS A 95 -1.12 -3.42 -8.16
N GLU A 96 -0.14 -3.60 -9.05
CA GLU A 96 -0.38 -3.92 -10.46
C GLU A 96 -1.06 -5.29 -10.63
N GLU A 97 -0.54 -6.33 -9.98
CA GLU A 97 -1.13 -7.67 -10.05
C GLU A 97 -2.53 -7.69 -9.43
N SER A 98 -2.73 -6.97 -8.33
CA SER A 98 -4.05 -6.82 -7.71
C SER A 98 -5.05 -6.14 -8.66
N ARG A 99 -4.62 -5.10 -9.38
CA ARG A 99 -5.44 -4.42 -10.40
C ARG A 99 -5.78 -5.36 -11.55
N ARG A 100 -4.78 -6.05 -12.12
CA ARG A 100 -4.94 -7.01 -13.21
C ARG A 100 -5.99 -8.07 -12.87
N ARG A 101 -5.94 -8.63 -11.66
CA ARG A 101 -6.90 -9.63 -11.18
C ARG A 101 -8.31 -9.08 -11.04
N MET A 102 -8.46 -7.88 -10.48
CA MET A 102 -9.77 -7.23 -10.37
C MET A 102 -10.38 -6.98 -11.75
N GLU A 103 -9.59 -6.51 -12.72
CA GLU A 103 -10.05 -6.28 -14.10
C GLU A 103 -10.40 -7.58 -14.83
N ALA A 104 -9.66 -8.66 -14.56
CA ALA A 104 -9.92 -9.99 -15.11
C ALA A 104 -11.10 -10.73 -14.43
N GLY A 105 -11.67 -10.17 -13.35
CA GLY A 105 -12.68 -10.87 -12.55
C GLY A 105 -12.13 -12.14 -11.85
N GLU A 106 -10.80 -12.25 -11.72
CA GLU A 106 -10.16 -13.36 -11.04
C GLU A 106 -10.42 -13.26 -9.52
N PRO A 107 -10.67 -14.38 -8.83
CA PRO A 107 -10.79 -14.37 -7.38
C PRO A 107 -9.50 -13.85 -6.75
N ALA A 108 -9.65 -13.18 -5.60
CA ALA A 108 -8.50 -12.76 -4.81
C ALA A 108 -7.57 -13.96 -4.56
N PRO A 109 -6.23 -13.79 -4.67
CA PRO A 109 -5.30 -14.87 -4.40
C PRO A 109 -5.55 -15.46 -3.01
N ALA A 110 -5.25 -16.75 -2.84
CA ALA A 110 -5.17 -17.36 -1.53
C ALA A 110 -4.30 -16.47 -0.63
N GLU A 111 -4.81 -16.12 0.54
CA GLU A 111 -4.21 -15.11 1.41
C GLU A 111 -2.82 -15.56 1.85
N THR A 112 -1.79 -15.08 1.16
CA THR A 112 -0.41 -15.30 1.56
C THR A 112 -0.04 -14.31 2.65
N GLU A 113 0.93 -14.67 3.48
CA GLU A 113 1.47 -13.74 4.49
C GLU A 113 1.93 -12.42 3.85
N MET A 114 2.59 -12.49 2.68
CA MET A 114 2.98 -11.30 1.93
C MET A 114 1.78 -10.42 1.56
N ASP A 115 0.69 -11.01 1.08
CA ASP A 115 -0.51 -10.25 0.68
C ASP A 115 -1.17 -9.55 1.88
N GLY A 116 -1.21 -10.23 3.03
CA GLY A 116 -1.72 -9.65 4.27
C GLY A 116 -0.87 -8.46 4.74
N LEU A 117 0.45 -8.59 4.66
CA LEU A 117 1.36 -7.51 5.03
C LEU A 117 1.31 -6.33 4.05
N TRP A 118 1.22 -6.58 2.74
CA TRP A 118 1.06 -5.50 1.75
C TRP A 118 -0.22 -4.70 1.98
N ARG A 119 -1.35 -5.38 2.25
CA ARG A 119 -2.61 -4.71 2.61
C ARG A 119 -2.46 -3.86 3.85
N ARG A 120 -1.77 -4.37 4.88
CA ARG A 120 -1.50 -3.61 6.11
C ARG A 120 -0.64 -2.37 5.83
N CYS A 121 0.41 -2.48 5.00
CA CYS A 121 1.22 -1.32 4.60
C CYS A 121 0.39 -0.25 3.88
N VAL A 122 -0.48 -0.65 2.94
CA VAL A 122 -1.36 0.29 2.24
C VAL A 122 -2.36 0.96 3.20
N ALA A 123 -2.88 0.20 4.18
CA ALA A 123 -3.76 0.76 5.20
C ALA A 123 -3.04 1.77 6.11
N LEU A 124 -1.81 1.46 6.53
CA LEU A 124 -0.97 2.37 7.32
C LEU A 124 -0.61 3.64 6.54
N GLU A 125 -0.22 3.49 5.27
CA GLU A 125 0.04 4.62 4.36
C GLU A 125 -1.19 5.53 4.27
N ALA A 126 -2.38 4.97 4.03
CA ALA A 126 -3.63 5.73 3.95
C ALA A 126 -4.00 6.39 5.30
N TYR A 127 -3.76 5.70 6.42
CA TYR A 127 -3.98 6.24 7.75
C TYR A 127 -3.13 7.49 8.00
N HIS A 128 -1.83 7.43 7.71
CA HIS A 128 -0.93 8.57 7.92
C HIS A 128 -1.16 9.71 6.91
N GLN A 129 -1.57 9.41 5.68
CA GLN A 129 -1.98 10.44 4.70
C GLN A 129 -3.27 11.16 5.11
N SER A 130 -4.23 10.45 5.73
CA SER A 130 -5.48 11.06 6.21
C SER A 130 -5.30 11.85 7.53
N HIS A 131 -4.29 11.48 8.33
CA HIS A 131 -3.97 12.10 9.62
C HIS A 131 -2.81 13.10 9.52
N GLU A 132 -2.46 13.59 8.32
CA GLU A 132 -1.58 14.76 8.21
C GLU A 132 -2.16 15.89 9.10
N PRO A 133 -1.42 16.38 10.10
CA PRO A 133 -1.86 17.52 10.86
C PRO A 133 -2.06 18.65 9.87
N ALA A 134 -3.21 19.32 9.93
CA ALA A 134 -3.66 20.37 9.03
C ALA A 134 -2.76 21.63 9.08
N ARG A 135 -1.46 21.49 8.83
CA ARG A 135 -0.51 22.57 8.59
C ARG A 135 -0.40 22.73 7.08
N GLY A 136 -1.37 23.44 6.53
CA GLY A 136 -1.26 24.03 5.20
C GLY A 136 -1.94 23.24 4.08
N ARG A 137 -3.22 22.88 4.22
CA ARG A 137 -4.06 22.90 3.01
C ARG A 137 -4.16 24.37 2.60
N PRO A 138 -3.59 24.80 1.47
CA PRO A 138 -3.83 26.16 0.99
C PRO A 138 -5.33 26.30 0.83
N SER A 139 -5.89 27.40 1.31
CA SER A 139 -7.30 27.67 1.11
C SER A 139 -7.60 27.63 -0.40
N ARG A 140 -8.85 27.33 -0.78
CA ARG A 140 -9.27 27.32 -2.20
C ARG A 140 -8.94 28.66 -2.90
N GLU A 141 -8.80 29.72 -2.11
CA GLU A 141 -8.42 31.07 -2.51
C GLU A 141 -6.91 31.23 -2.70
N GLU A 142 -6.08 30.68 -1.80
CA GLU A 142 -4.61 30.65 -1.97
C GLU A 142 -4.19 29.78 -3.16
N GLN A 143 -4.91 28.68 -3.41
CA GLN A 143 -4.67 27.82 -4.58
C GLN A 143 -5.07 28.52 -5.89
N ARG A 144 -6.11 29.37 -5.85
CA ARG A 144 -6.48 30.27 -6.97
C ARG A 144 -5.44 31.37 -7.17
N GLN A 145 -4.97 32.00 -6.10
CA GLN A 145 -3.96 33.06 -6.18
C GLN A 145 -2.64 32.54 -6.76
N ARG A 146 -2.16 31.38 -6.29
CA ARG A 146 -0.95 30.72 -6.85
C ARG A 146 -1.12 30.32 -8.31
N SER A 147 -2.31 29.90 -8.73
CA SER A 147 -2.59 29.60 -10.15
C SER A 147 -2.63 30.87 -11.02
N GLN A 148 -3.09 32.00 -10.47
CA GLN A 148 -3.08 33.29 -11.18
C GLN A 148 -1.65 33.87 -11.26
N ASP A 149 -0.86 33.77 -10.20
CA ASP A 149 0.53 34.23 -10.19
C ASP A 149 1.42 33.36 -11.11
N ALA A 150 1.17 32.05 -11.16
CA ALA A 150 1.84 31.15 -12.11
C ALA A 150 1.51 31.51 -13.57
N MET A 151 0.27 31.90 -13.89
CA MET A 151 -0.08 32.35 -15.25
C MET A 151 0.49 33.74 -15.58
N ARG A 152 0.63 34.63 -14.60
CA ARG A 152 1.25 35.95 -14.79
C ARG A 152 2.75 35.86 -15.10
N GLN A 153 3.46 34.90 -14.50
CA GLN A 153 4.90 34.71 -14.76
C GLN A 153 5.20 34.13 -16.15
N VAL A 154 4.25 33.44 -16.79
CA VAL A 154 4.45 32.87 -18.13
C VAL A 154 4.34 33.94 -19.24
N PHE A 155 3.71 35.08 -18.97
CA PHE A 155 3.46 36.13 -19.98
C PHE A 155 4.30 37.41 -19.86
N GLN A 156 5.24 37.49 -18.90
CA GLN A 156 6.13 38.65 -18.78
C GLN A 156 7.55 38.23 -18.42
N THR A 157 8.34 37.85 -19.43
CA THR A 157 9.81 37.96 -19.32
C THR A 157 10.37 38.55 -20.62
N PRO A 158 10.90 39.79 -20.60
CA PRO A 158 11.67 40.34 -21.71
C PRO A 158 13.04 39.63 -21.79
N LEU A 159 13.47 39.31 -23.01
CA LEU A 159 14.79 38.78 -23.33
C LEU A 159 15.87 39.87 -23.15
N THR A 160 16.91 39.62 -22.35
CA THR A 160 18.27 40.18 -22.53
C THR A 160 19.34 39.30 -21.85
N PRO A 161 20.62 39.36 -22.29
CA PRO A 161 21.53 38.21 -22.33
C PRO A 161 22.69 38.23 -21.31
N CYS A 162 23.29 37.03 -21.13
CA CYS A 162 24.65 36.70 -20.66
C CYS A 162 25.25 37.40 -19.43
N GLY A 163 25.52 36.61 -18.38
CA GLY A 163 26.42 37.01 -17.28
C GLY A 163 26.86 35.80 -16.45
N SER A 164 28.15 35.47 -16.54
CA SER A 164 28.85 34.40 -15.83
C SER A 164 28.63 34.38 -14.32
N LYS A 165 28.16 33.24 -13.78
CA LYS A 165 28.59 32.56 -12.54
C LYS A 165 27.72 31.31 -12.34
N ARG A 166 28.33 30.12 -12.43
CA ARG A 166 27.64 28.85 -12.14
C ARG A 166 27.26 28.83 -10.64
N PRO A 167 25.98 28.67 -10.27
CA PRO A 167 25.64 28.22 -8.93
C PRO A 167 25.84 26.70 -8.87
N VAL A 168 26.38 26.24 -7.75
CA VAL A 168 26.43 24.84 -7.37
C VAL A 168 25.00 24.29 -7.39
N VAL A 169 24.75 23.29 -8.23
CA VAL A 169 23.46 22.60 -8.27
C VAL A 169 23.45 21.64 -7.09
N ASP A 170 22.73 22.01 -6.04
CA ASP A 170 22.21 21.07 -5.05
C ASP A 170 21.24 20.13 -5.79
N ASP A 171 21.63 18.88 -5.99
CA ASP A 171 20.77 17.81 -6.51
C ASP A 171 19.75 17.39 -5.44
N ALA A 172 18.88 18.33 -5.08
CA ALA A 172 17.57 18.04 -4.53
C ALA A 172 16.62 17.81 -5.71
N LEU A 173 16.65 16.60 -6.28
CA LEU A 173 15.59 16.11 -7.15
C LEU A 173 14.32 15.88 -6.31
N SER A 174 13.72 16.98 -5.88
CA SER A 174 12.31 17.10 -5.55
C SER A 174 11.55 16.94 -6.87
N PHE A 175 11.24 15.71 -7.24
CA PHE A 175 10.18 15.47 -8.21
C PHE A 175 8.87 16.01 -7.60
N PRO A 176 8.20 17.00 -8.21
CA PRO A 176 6.86 17.37 -7.77
C PRO A 176 5.94 16.15 -7.93
N PRO A 177 4.94 15.94 -7.06
CA PRO A 177 3.97 14.88 -7.28
C PRO A 177 3.37 15.05 -8.67
N SER A 178 3.51 14.02 -9.50
CA SER A 178 3.11 14.02 -10.89
C SER A 178 1.65 14.44 -10.99
N ILE A 179 1.33 15.37 -11.89
CA ILE A 179 -0.04 15.79 -12.15
C ILE A 179 -0.92 14.58 -12.56
N PHE A 180 -0.29 13.54 -13.12
CA PHE A 180 -0.93 12.26 -13.43
C PHE A 180 -1.36 11.45 -12.20
N ASP A 181 -0.67 11.55 -11.06
CA ASP A 181 -1.03 10.83 -9.83
C ASP A 181 -2.29 11.42 -9.16
N ARG A 182 -2.59 12.70 -9.42
CA ARG A 182 -3.70 13.42 -8.78
C ARG A 182 -5.05 13.15 -9.44
N GLU A 183 -5.08 12.97 -10.76
CA GLU A 183 -6.30 12.54 -11.47
C GLU A 183 -6.56 11.05 -11.29
N GLU A 184 -5.52 10.22 -11.29
CA GLU A 184 -5.66 8.77 -11.09
C GLU A 184 -6.09 8.44 -9.64
N ALA A 185 -5.60 9.19 -8.63
CA ALA A 185 -6.08 9.09 -7.26
C ALA A 185 -7.55 9.52 -7.10
N ARG A 186 -8.01 10.54 -7.85
CA ARG A 186 -9.42 10.95 -7.88
C ARG A 186 -10.29 9.88 -8.53
N ALA A 187 -9.85 9.35 -9.68
CA ALA A 187 -10.56 8.27 -10.36
C ALA A 187 -10.63 7.00 -9.49
N MET A 188 -9.58 6.67 -8.73
CA MET A 188 -9.62 5.57 -7.77
C MET A 188 -10.54 5.85 -6.57
N ALA A 189 -10.58 7.08 -6.06
CA ALA A 189 -11.49 7.47 -4.99
C ALA A 189 -12.96 7.40 -5.43
N GLU A 190 -13.28 7.89 -6.63
CA GLU A 190 -14.62 7.78 -7.21
C GLU A 190 -15.02 6.32 -7.46
N ARG A 191 -14.12 5.49 -8.00
CA ARG A 191 -14.37 4.05 -8.17
C ARG A 191 -14.57 3.32 -6.85
N LYS A 192 -13.83 3.69 -5.79
CA LYS A 192 -14.03 3.14 -4.44
C LYS A 192 -15.38 3.54 -3.86
N LEU A 193 -15.79 4.80 -4.02
CA LEU A 193 -17.07 5.29 -3.54
C LEU A 193 -18.24 4.57 -4.24
N VAL A 194 -18.16 4.39 -5.56
CA VAL A 194 -19.15 3.60 -6.32
C VAL A 194 -19.15 2.12 -5.91
N ALA A 195 -17.99 1.53 -5.62
CA ALA A 195 -17.91 0.15 -5.13
C ALA A 195 -18.49 -0.01 -3.72
N GLU A 196 -18.30 0.99 -2.87
CA GLU A 196 -18.86 1.05 -1.51
C GLU A 196 -20.38 1.26 -1.55
N GLU A 197 -20.88 2.15 -2.41
CA GLU A 197 -22.32 2.32 -2.66
C GLU A 197 -22.96 1.02 -3.18
N LYS A 198 -22.30 0.31 -4.11
CA LYS A 198 -22.78 -1.00 -4.59
C LYS A 198 -22.77 -2.06 -3.50
N ARG A 199 -21.79 -2.05 -2.59
CA ARG A 199 -21.75 -2.95 -1.42
C ARG A 199 -22.84 -2.61 -0.42
N ALA A 200 -23.05 -1.33 -0.10
CA ALA A 200 -24.11 -0.90 0.77
C ALA A 200 -25.49 -1.29 0.21
N ALA A 201 -25.71 -1.12 -1.10
CA ALA A 201 -26.92 -1.58 -1.77
C ALA A 201 -27.06 -3.12 -1.74
N ALA A 202 -25.96 -3.86 -1.85
CA ALA A 202 -25.97 -5.32 -1.73
C ALA A 202 -26.23 -5.78 -0.28
N GLU A 203 -25.73 -5.08 0.72
CA GLU A 203 -26.03 -5.35 2.13
C GLU A 203 -27.49 -5.00 2.46
N GLU A 204 -28.03 -3.93 1.91
CA GLU A 204 -29.45 -3.57 2.07
C GLU A 204 -30.38 -4.62 1.45
N THR A 205 -30.04 -5.12 0.25
CA THR A 205 -30.82 -6.20 -0.40
C THR A 205 -30.70 -7.51 0.37
N LYS A 206 -29.52 -7.84 0.91
CA LYS A 206 -29.33 -9.00 1.79
C LYS A 206 -30.13 -8.86 3.09
N ALA A 207 -30.09 -7.71 3.75
CA ALA A 207 -30.86 -7.44 4.96
C ALA A 207 -32.38 -7.54 4.72
N LYS A 208 -32.85 -7.07 3.56
CA LYS A 208 -34.25 -7.24 3.14
C LYS A 208 -34.61 -8.72 2.92
N ALA A 209 -33.71 -9.49 2.28
CA ALA A 209 -33.92 -10.92 2.07
C ALA A 209 -33.93 -11.69 3.41
N ASP A 210 -33.01 -11.39 4.32
CA ASP A 210 -32.93 -12.01 5.65
C ASP A 210 -34.19 -11.70 6.47
N LEU A 211 -34.73 -10.48 6.38
CA LEU A 211 -35.97 -10.08 7.05
C LEU A 211 -37.19 -10.82 6.48
N LEU A 212 -37.28 -10.97 5.16
CA LEU A 212 -38.33 -11.76 4.50
C LEU A 212 -38.25 -13.24 4.88
N GLN A 213 -37.04 -13.78 4.98
CA GLN A 213 -36.83 -15.18 5.37
C GLN A 213 -37.18 -15.41 6.85
N ALA A 214 -36.73 -14.54 7.75
CA ALA A 214 -37.10 -14.61 9.16
C ALA A 214 -38.63 -14.53 9.36
N ARG A 215 -39.30 -13.70 8.55
CA ARG A 215 -40.76 -13.59 8.53
C ARG A 215 -41.42 -14.88 8.04
N ALA A 216 -40.94 -15.47 6.95
CA ALA A 216 -41.45 -16.75 6.45
C ALA A 216 -41.35 -17.84 7.52
N THR A 217 -40.20 -17.95 8.19
CA THR A 217 -40.00 -18.89 9.31
C THR A 217 -40.92 -18.59 10.50
N MET A 218 -41.19 -17.32 10.80
CA MET A 218 -42.13 -16.94 11.87
C MET A 218 -43.56 -17.35 11.51
N ILE A 219 -43.99 -17.15 10.26
CA ILE A 219 -45.31 -17.57 9.76
C ILE A 219 -45.45 -19.09 9.85
N GLU A 220 -44.44 -19.85 9.42
CA GLU A 220 -44.43 -21.31 9.53
C GLU A 220 -44.63 -21.76 10.98
N ARG A 221 -43.84 -21.22 11.92
CA ARG A 221 -43.96 -21.54 13.35
C ARG A 221 -45.33 -21.19 13.93
N LEU A 222 -45.92 -20.06 13.51
CA LEU A 222 -47.25 -19.66 13.95
C LEU A 222 -48.35 -20.57 13.38
N MET A 223 -48.20 -21.03 12.14
CA MET A 223 -49.10 -22.02 11.55
C MET A 223 -48.99 -23.38 12.25
N GLU A 224 -47.77 -23.82 12.57
CA GLU A 224 -47.53 -25.03 13.37
C GLU A 224 -48.15 -24.92 14.77
N ALA A 225 -47.97 -23.77 15.45
CA ALA A 225 -48.58 -23.52 16.75
C ALA A 225 -50.12 -23.55 16.68
N ARG A 226 -50.72 -23.02 15.60
CA ARG A 226 -52.16 -23.09 15.35
C ARG A 226 -52.63 -24.54 15.16
N GLN A 227 -51.87 -25.35 14.42
CA GLN A 227 -52.15 -26.80 14.26
C GLN A 227 -52.05 -27.56 15.59
N GLN A 228 -51.16 -27.12 16.49
CA GLN A 228 -51.00 -27.67 17.84
C GLN A 228 -52.04 -27.14 18.84
N GLY A 229 -52.99 -26.29 18.42
CA GLY A 229 -54.08 -25.79 19.25
C GLY A 229 -53.79 -24.50 20.02
N PHE A 230 -52.66 -23.83 19.76
CA PHE A 230 -52.38 -22.52 20.33
C PHE A 230 -53.18 -21.42 19.59
N ALA A 231 -53.80 -20.53 20.35
CA ALA A 231 -54.56 -19.41 19.80
C ALA A 231 -53.61 -18.35 19.21
N VAL A 232 -53.53 -18.29 17.89
CA VAL A 232 -52.88 -17.21 17.15
C VAL A 232 -53.97 -16.27 16.60
N PRO A 233 -53.98 -14.98 16.97
CA PRO A 233 -54.97 -14.04 16.47
C PRO A 233 -54.90 -13.89 14.94
N ASP A 234 -56.05 -14.04 14.25
CA ASP A 234 -56.10 -13.95 12.79
C ASP A 234 -55.68 -12.55 12.27
N ASP A 235 -55.99 -11.48 13.02
CA ASP A 235 -55.55 -10.11 12.70
C ASP A 235 -54.01 -9.98 12.67
N PHE A 236 -53.32 -10.70 13.56
CA PHE A 236 -51.87 -10.70 13.63
C PHE A 236 -51.26 -11.42 12.42
N MET A 237 -51.82 -12.57 12.05
CA MET A 237 -51.42 -13.32 10.85
C MET A 237 -51.69 -12.52 9.56
N GLN A 238 -52.83 -11.82 9.47
CA GLN A 238 -53.13 -11.00 8.29
C GLN A 238 -52.15 -9.83 8.14
N ARG A 239 -51.79 -9.15 9.23
CA ARG A 239 -50.75 -8.09 9.19
C ARG A 239 -49.39 -8.65 8.79
N LEU A 240 -49.06 -9.85 9.26
CA LEU A 240 -47.86 -10.59 8.89
C LEU A 240 -47.88 -11.12 7.45
N LEU A 241 -48.99 -11.07 6.72
CA LEU A 241 -49.07 -11.49 5.31
C LEU A 241 -49.20 -10.32 4.33
N GLN A 242 -49.59 -9.12 4.79
CA GLN A 242 -49.87 -7.96 3.94
C GLN A 242 -48.70 -6.98 3.75
N GLN A 243 -47.61 -7.08 4.52
CA GLN A 243 -46.39 -6.28 4.32
C GLN A 243 -45.42 -6.94 3.34
#